data_AF-A0A7S2U5G1-F1
#
_entry.id   AF-A0A7S2U5G1-F1
#
_cell.length_a   1.000
_cell.length_b   1.000
_cell.length_c   1.000
_cell.angle_alpha   90.00
_cell.angle_beta   90.00
_cell.angle_gamma   90.00
#
_symmetry.space_group_name_H-M   'P 1'
#
loop_
_entity.id
_entity.type
_entity.pdbx_description
1 polymer ?
#
loop_
_entity_poly.entity_id
_entity_poly.type
_entity_poly.pdbx_seq_one_letter_code
_entity_poly.pdbx_strand_id
1 'polypeptide(L)'
;YDVPVVIINQVTSVISNDTSFSKNNDNVIPALGLSWTSCVNTRYVLSRRETTSSLATSSNSRQSSSSSTPPADMRTHFVRTIQVRLSPRLSSSKSEEFQIQKAGTTGVAL
;
A
#
# COMPACT_ATOMS: atom_id res chain seq x y z
N TYR A 1 1.35 33.49 -7.71
CA TYR A 1 2.24 32.35 -7.99
C TYR A 1 1.39 31.10 -8.10
N ASP A 2 1.69 30.25 -9.07
CA ASP A 2 1.06 28.94 -9.26
C ASP A 2 2.10 27.86 -8.94
N VAL A 3 2.19 27.49 -7.66
CA VAL A 3 3.19 26.55 -7.16
C VAL A 3 2.47 25.39 -6.49
N PRO A 4 2.70 24.14 -6.91
CA PRO A 4 2.07 22.99 -6.28
C PRO A 4 2.62 22.80 -4.87
N VAL A 5 1.72 22.65 -3.89
CA VAL A 5 2.07 22.39 -2.49
C VAL A 5 1.67 20.96 -2.14
N VAL A 6 2.65 20.19 -1.65
CA VAL A 6 2.45 18.80 -1.20
C VAL A 6 2.68 18.75 0.30
N ILE A 7 1.74 18.13 1.02
CA ILE A 7 1.79 18.04 2.48
C ILE A 7 1.56 16.59 2.90
N ILE A 8 2.33 16.13 3.88
CA ILE A 8 2.23 14.80 4.45
C ILE A 8 1.53 14.92 5.80
N ASN A 9 0.51 14.10 6.01
CA ASN A 9 -0.18 14.01 7.29
C ASN A 9 -0.08 12.59 7.83
N GLN A 10 0.19 12.47 9.13
CA GLN A 10 0.15 11.19 9.83
C GLN A 10 -1.30 10.78 10.09
N VAL A 11 -1.48 9.49 10.38
CA VAL A 11 -2.80 8.91 10.59
C VAL A 11 -2.84 8.08 11.86
N THR A 12 -4.03 8.01 12.47
CA THR A 12 -4.33 7.13 13.60
C THR A 12 -5.34 6.06 13.18
N SER A 13 -5.22 4.87 13.75
CA SER A 13 -6.19 3.79 13.58
C SER A 13 -7.40 4.02 14.49
N VAL A 14 -8.59 3.77 13.97
CA VAL A 14 -9.80 3.61 14.77
C VAL A 14 -9.89 2.15 15.19
N ILE A 15 -9.77 1.91 16.49
CA ILE A 15 -9.97 0.57 17.06
C ILE A 15 -11.46 0.40 17.32
N SER A 16 -12.17 -0.15 16.34
CA SER A 16 -13.58 -0.54 16.50
C SER A 16 -13.65 -2.02 16.83
N ASN A 17 -14.46 -2.38 17.83
CA ASN A 17 -14.66 -3.77 18.27
C ASN A 17 -15.52 -4.61 17.31
N ASP A 18 -15.89 -4.02 16.17
CA ASP A 18 -16.79 -4.59 15.20
C ASP A 18 -15.99 -5.13 14.00
N THR A 19 -15.93 -6.45 13.88
CA THR A 19 -15.09 -7.17 12.90
C THR A 19 -15.61 -7.04 11.45
N SER A 20 -16.75 -6.39 11.27
CA SER A 20 -17.52 -6.32 10.02
C SER A 20 -16.97 -5.36 8.97
N PHE A 21 -16.10 -4.40 9.34
CA PHE A 21 -15.62 -3.34 8.44
C PHE A 21 -14.16 -3.52 7.94
N SER A 22 -13.50 -4.62 8.31
CA SER A 22 -12.03 -4.76 8.22
C SER A 22 -11.51 -5.33 6.90
N LYS A 23 -11.88 -4.77 5.74
CA LYS A 23 -11.22 -5.11 4.46
C LYS A 23 -10.66 -3.95 3.66
N ASN A 24 -11.12 -2.74 3.93
CA ASN A 24 -10.61 -1.55 3.26
C ASN A 24 -9.95 -0.64 4.31
N ASN A 25 -8.97 0.17 3.91
CA ASN A 25 -8.23 1.12 4.75
C ASN A 25 -9.12 2.23 5.36
N ASP A 26 -10.40 1.96 5.63
CA ASP A 26 -11.46 2.89 6.06
C ASP A 26 -11.39 3.24 7.55
N ASN A 27 -10.61 2.47 8.34
CA ASN A 27 -10.47 2.71 9.77
C ASN A 27 -9.30 3.65 10.12
N VAL A 28 -8.99 4.61 9.25
CA VAL A 28 -7.83 5.47 9.39
C VAL A 28 -8.26 6.94 9.33
N ILE A 29 -7.95 7.69 10.39
CA ILE A 29 -8.30 9.12 10.51
C ILE A 29 -7.01 9.96 10.44
N PRO A 30 -6.96 11.06 9.66
CA PRO A 30 -5.82 11.97 9.67
C PRO A 30 -5.66 12.63 11.05
N ALA A 31 -4.42 12.81 11.51
CA ALA A 31 -4.13 13.33 12.86
C ALA A 31 -4.73 14.72 13.14
N LEU A 32 -4.88 15.54 12.09
CA LEU A 32 -5.46 16.88 12.15
C LEU A 32 -6.99 16.89 11.91
N GLY A 33 -7.62 15.72 11.85
CA GLY A 33 -9.06 15.54 11.78
C GLY A 33 -9.73 16.18 10.55
N LEU A 34 -10.96 16.64 10.75
CA LEU A 34 -11.82 17.17 9.68
C LEU A 34 -11.41 18.58 9.23
N SER A 35 -10.84 19.40 10.12
CA SER A 35 -10.36 20.74 9.77
C SER A 35 -9.34 20.70 8.64
N TRP A 36 -8.40 19.74 8.70
CA TRP A 36 -7.43 19.49 7.66
C TRP A 36 -8.05 19.11 6.31
N THR A 37 -9.13 18.32 6.35
CA THR A 37 -9.78 17.81 5.13
C THR A 37 -10.41 18.93 4.30
N SER A 38 -10.77 20.05 4.94
CA SER A 38 -11.36 21.22 4.26
C SER A 38 -10.33 22.14 3.61
N CYS A 39 -9.04 22.00 3.94
CA CYS A 39 -7.97 22.88 3.47
C CYS A 39 -7.18 22.32 2.28
N VAL A 40 -7.52 21.10 1.81
CA VAL A 40 -6.76 20.41 0.76
C VAL A 40 -7.64 20.14 -0.46
N ASN A 41 -7.09 20.40 -1.65
CA ASN A 41 -7.79 20.15 -2.91
C ASN A 41 -7.81 18.68 -3.31
N THR A 42 -6.79 17.91 -2.94
CA THR A 42 -6.71 16.49 -3.27
C THR A 42 -6.01 15.75 -2.16
N ARG A 43 -6.55 14.58 -1.80
CA ARG A 43 -6.04 13.73 -0.72
C ARG A 43 -5.86 12.32 -1.23
N TYR A 44 -4.68 11.78 -0.97
CA TYR A 44 -4.34 10.39 -1.20
C TYR A 44 -4.15 9.68 0.13
N VAL A 45 -4.47 8.39 0.17
CA VAL A 45 -4.09 7.49 1.27
C VAL A 45 -3.09 6.48 0.73
N LEU A 46 -2.00 6.32 1.48
CA LEU A 46 -0.98 5.33 1.20
C LEU A 46 -1.14 4.17 2.17
N SER A 47 -1.17 2.95 1.65
CA SER A 47 -1.11 1.72 2.44
C SER A 47 0.07 0.87 2.02
N ARG A 48 0.49 -0.02 2.91
CA ARG A 48 1.58 -0.98 2.69
C ARG A 48 1.03 -2.39 2.87
N ARG A 49 1.36 -3.28 1.94
CA ARG A 49 1.10 -4.71 2.05
C ARG A 49 2.40 -5.49 1.93
N GLU A 50 2.57 -6.45 2.84
CA GLU A 50 3.65 -7.42 2.75
C GLU A 50 3.28 -8.50 1.74
N THR A 51 4.21 -8.82 0.85
CA THR A 51 4.08 -9.90 -0.12
C THR A 51 5.28 -10.81 -0.01
N THR A 52 5.02 -12.09 0.19
CA THR A 52 6.04 -13.13 0.17
C THR A 52 6.02 -13.77 -1.21
N SER A 53 7.13 -13.69 -1.94
CA SER A 53 7.32 -14.49 -3.14
C SER A 53 8.32 -15.60 -2.84
N SER A 54 7.93 -16.86 -3.02
CA SER A 54 8.91 -17.90 -3.23
C SER A 54 9.52 -17.65 -4.61
N LEU A 55 10.83 -17.46 -4.70
CA LEU A 55 11.51 -17.64 -5.97
C LEU A 55 11.34 -19.11 -6.34
N ALA A 56 10.32 -19.44 -7.12
CA ALA A 56 10.29 -20.69 -7.85
C ALA A 56 11.36 -20.56 -8.94
N THR A 57 12.60 -20.93 -8.58
CA THR A 57 13.66 -21.14 -9.55
C THR A 57 13.09 -22.09 -10.60
N SER A 58 12.83 -21.56 -11.79
CA SER A 58 12.46 -22.34 -12.97
C SER A 58 13.69 -23.11 -13.45
N SER A 59 14.23 -23.97 -12.60
CA SER A 59 15.18 -25.00 -12.97
C SER A 59 14.40 -26.30 -13.01
N ASN A 60 14.09 -26.68 -14.23
CA ASN A 60 13.57 -27.97 -14.61
C ASN A 60 14.53 -29.07 -14.10
N SER A 61 14.30 -29.61 -12.91
CA SER A 61 15.01 -30.80 -12.44
C SER A 61 14.08 -31.67 -11.60
N ARG A 62 13.64 -32.76 -12.23
CA ARG A 62 13.05 -33.92 -11.57
C ARG A 62 14.03 -34.44 -10.51
N GLN A 63 13.73 -34.32 -9.23
CA GLN A 63 13.91 -35.44 -8.29
C GLN A 63 13.34 -35.14 -6.90
N SER A 64 12.60 -36.15 -6.45
CA SER A 64 12.08 -36.40 -5.12
C SER A 64 13.14 -36.38 -4.01
N SER A 65 12.88 -35.64 -2.94
CA SER A 65 13.17 -36.10 -1.57
C SER A 65 12.53 -35.15 -0.54
N SER A 66 11.75 -35.75 0.36
CA SER A 66 11.12 -35.17 1.53
C SER A 66 12.15 -34.64 2.54
N SER A 67 12.24 -33.33 2.69
CA SER A 67 12.82 -32.69 3.88
C SER A 67 12.06 -31.40 4.17
N SER A 68 11.41 -31.34 5.33
CA SER A 68 10.65 -30.19 5.84
C SER A 68 11.60 -29.09 6.35
N THR A 69 12.38 -28.51 5.45
CA THR A 69 13.17 -27.31 5.71
C THR A 69 12.47 -26.16 4.98
N PRO A 70 12.03 -25.09 5.67
CA PRO A 70 11.47 -23.94 4.97
C PRO A 70 12.52 -23.41 3.99
N PRO A 71 12.15 -23.12 2.72
CA PRO A 71 13.10 -22.68 1.72
C PRO A 71 13.78 -21.39 2.20
N ALA A 72 15.11 -21.41 2.26
CA ALA A 72 15.97 -20.38 2.83
C ALA A 72 15.95 -19.03 2.09
N ASP A 73 15.02 -18.83 1.16
CA ASP A 73 15.00 -17.70 0.23
C ASP A 73 13.58 -17.11 0.05
N MET A 74 12.78 -17.10 1.13
CA MET A 74 11.57 -16.27 1.17
C MET A 74 11.98 -14.81 1.35
N ARG A 75 12.10 -14.08 0.24
CA ARG A 75 12.34 -12.65 0.29
C ARG A 75 11.01 -11.92 0.51
N THR A 76 10.91 -11.22 1.63
CA THR A 76 9.78 -10.32 1.88
C THR A 76 9.88 -9.10 0.97
N HIS A 77 8.83 -8.86 0.19
CA HIS A 77 8.67 -7.66 -0.64
C HIS A 77 7.55 -6.78 -0.08
N PHE A 78 7.74 -5.46 -0.15
CA PHE A 78 6.73 -4.49 0.28
C PHE A 78 6.15 -3.75 -0.91
N VAL A 79 4.88 -4.03 -1.19
CA VAL A 79 4.09 -3.30 -2.18
C VAL A 79 3.31 -2.21 -1.46
N ARG A 80 3.26 -1.02 -2.06
CA ARG A 80 2.50 0.11 -1.53
C ARG A 80 1.37 0.43 -2.50
N THR A 81 0.25 0.86 -1.95
CA THR A 81 -0.91 1.26 -2.73
C THR A 81 -1.18 2.72 -2.44
N ILE A 82 -1.44 3.51 -3.48
CA ILE A 82 -1.92 4.89 -3.36
C ILE A 82 -3.35 4.96 -3.88
N GLN A 83 -4.27 5.42 -3.03
CA GLN A 83 -5.68 5.54 -3.37
C GLN A 83 -6.14 6.99 -3.25
N VAL A 84 -6.97 7.45 -4.20
CA VAL A 84 -7.64 8.74 -4.12
C VAL A 84 -8.73 8.69 -3.04
N ARG A 85 -8.62 9.53 -2.00
CA ARG A 85 -9.69 9.70 -1.00
C ARG A 85 -10.56 10.91 -1.26
N LEU A 86 -9.99 11.97 -1.80
CA LEU A 86 -10.69 13.21 -2.14
C LEU A 86 -10.03 13.82 -3.36
N SER A 87 -10.80 14.11 -4.40
CA SER A 87 -10.33 14.92 -5.52
C SER A 87 -11.54 15.46 -6.29
N PRO A 88 -11.54 16.74 -6.71
CA PRO A 88 -12.54 17.28 -7.62
C PRO A 88 -12.49 16.67 -9.03
N ARG A 89 -11.37 16.05 -9.41
CA ARG A 89 -11.10 15.62 -10.79
C ARG A 89 -10.87 14.11 -10.95
N LEU A 90 -10.51 13.42 -9.87
CA LEU A 90 -10.18 12.00 -9.91
C LEU A 90 -11.24 11.20 -9.14
N SER A 91 -11.63 10.05 -9.70
CA SER A 91 -12.50 9.10 -9.00
C SER A 91 -11.84 8.57 -7.73
N SER A 92 -12.61 8.44 -6.66
CA SER A 92 -12.18 7.79 -5.41
C SER A 92 -11.93 6.28 -5.55
N SER A 93 -12.44 5.68 -6.63
CA SER A 93 -12.13 4.28 -6.98
C SER A 93 -10.72 4.11 -7.56
N LYS A 94 -10.02 5.20 -7.91
CA LYS A 94 -8.68 5.12 -8.48
C LYS A 94 -7.66 4.74 -7.41
N SER A 95 -6.96 3.64 -7.67
CA SER A 95 -5.95 3.05 -6.80
C SER A 95 -4.84 2.46 -7.66
N GLU A 96 -3.59 2.68 -7.27
CA GLU A 96 -2.41 2.19 -8.01
C GLU A 96 -1.41 1.55 -7.05
N GLU A 97 -0.73 0.50 -7.51
CA GLU A 97 0.35 -0.13 -6.76
C GLU A 97 1.72 0.38 -7.22
N PHE A 98 2.63 0.55 -6.28
CA PHE A 98 3.99 0.95 -6.54
C PHE A 98 4.97 0.31 -5.55
N GLN A 99 6.23 0.25 -5.97
CA GLN A 99 7.35 -0.19 -5.15
C GLN A 99 8.33 0.95 -4.94
N ILE A 100 9.00 0.93 -3.78
CA ILE A 100 10.12 1.82 -3.50
C ILE A 100 11.39 1.03 -3.74
N GLN A 101 12.21 1.54 -4.64
CA GLN A 101 13.52 1.02 -5.00
C GLN A 101 14.60 2.01 -4.56
N LYS A 102 15.87 1.61 -4.68
CA LYS A 102 17.01 2.48 -4.36
C LYS A 102 16.99 3.79 -5.16
N ALA A 103 16.47 3.76 -6.39
CA ALA A 103 16.41 4.91 -7.29
C ALA A 103 15.12 5.75 -7.18
N GLY A 104 14.16 5.37 -6.31
CA GLY A 104 12.90 6.09 -6.16
C GLY A 104 11.67 5.18 -6.21
N THR A 105 10.56 5.67 -6.76
CA THR A 105 9.30 4.91 -6.84
C THR A 105 9.00 4.45 -8.26
N THR A 106 8.54 3.21 -8.41
CA THR A 106 8.13 2.63 -9.70
C THR A 106 6.73 2.04 -9.58
N GLY A 107 5.87 2.27 -10.58
CA GLY A 107 4.59 1.58 -10.67
C GLY A 107 4.76 0.06 -10.81
N VAL A 108 3.84 -0.71 -10.25
CA VAL A 108 3.75 -2.15 -10.49
C VAL A 108 2.76 -2.33 -11.65
N ALA A 109 3.25 -2.73 -12.82
CA ALA A 109 2.37 -3.13 -13.91
C ALA A 109 1.73 -4.48 -13.56
N LEU A 110 0.41 -4.57 -13.68
CA LEU A 110 -0.34 -5.84 -13.63
C LEU A 110 -0.17 -6.61 -14.95
#